data_AF-A0A423HUA4-F1
#
_entry.id   AF-A0A423HUA4-F1
#
_cell.length_a   1.000
_cell.length_b   1.000
_cell.length_c   1.000
_cell.angle_alpha   90.00
_cell.angle_beta   90.00
_cell.angle_gamma   90.00
#
_symmetry.space_group_name_H-M   'P 1'
#
loop_
_entity.id
_entity.type
_entity.pdbx_description
1 polymer ?
#
loop_
_entity_poly.entity_id
_entity_poly.type
_entity_poly.pdbx_seq_one_letter_code
_entity_poly.pdbx_strand_id
1 'polypeptide(L)'
;MIDDDYGHDRDYVPSYLHPGQIPQYALGESLKSLKLFNTDMNLVSQSMNLTIVDEFVMDLEYDYLRAKFNETSNPYDSVFLAAQSQMWIFSAYEVMRTW
;
A
#
# COMPACT_ATOMS: atom_id res chain seq x y z
N MET A 1 36.84 -7.75 -34.31
CA MET A 1 36.18 -6.68 -33.56
C MET A 1 34.70 -6.99 -33.64
N ILE A 2 34.12 -7.49 -32.56
CA ILE A 2 32.68 -7.66 -32.42
C ILE A 2 32.27 -6.44 -31.61
N ASP A 3 31.55 -5.52 -32.27
CA ASP A 3 31.03 -4.30 -31.65
C ASP A 3 29.97 -4.67 -30.60
N ASP A 4 30.11 -4.00 -29.46
CA ASP A 4 29.22 -4.01 -28.32
C ASP A 4 27.81 -3.52 -28.71
N ASP A 5 26.80 -4.38 -28.56
CA ASP A 5 25.40 -3.94 -28.44
C ASP A 5 24.68 -4.75 -27.35
N TYR A 6 25.20 -4.63 -26.14
CA TYR A 6 24.41 -4.84 -24.93
C TYR A 6 24.24 -3.48 -24.26
N GLY A 7 23.44 -2.63 -24.89
CA GLY A 7 22.83 -1.48 -24.23
C GLY A 7 21.94 -1.98 -23.09
N HIS A 8 22.54 -2.31 -21.95
CA HIS A 8 21.82 -2.46 -20.71
C HIS A 8 21.08 -1.14 -20.47
N ASP A 9 19.75 -1.17 -20.48
CA ASP A 9 18.84 -0.14 -19.98
C ASP A 9 19.16 0.18 -18.51
N ARG A 10 20.27 0.90 -18.27
CA ARG A 10 20.72 1.32 -16.94
C ARG A 10 19.97 2.55 -16.43
N ASP A 11 19.02 3.06 -17.21
CA ASP A 11 18.31 4.32 -16.94
C ASP A 11 16.83 4.13 -16.62
N TYR A 12 16.34 2.91 -16.41
CA TYR A 12 14.99 2.72 -15.86
C TYR A 12 14.97 3.13 -14.38
N VAL A 13 14.78 4.42 -14.13
CA VAL A 13 14.37 4.94 -12.82
C VAL A 13 12.84 4.88 -12.80
N PRO A 14 12.23 3.99 -12.00
CA PRO A 14 10.78 3.96 -11.91
C PRO A 14 10.28 5.34 -11.46
N SER A 15 9.39 5.94 -12.25
CA SER A 15 8.74 7.19 -11.88
C SER A 15 7.68 6.89 -10.83
N TYR A 16 8.08 6.93 -9.55
CA TYR A 16 7.15 6.80 -8.43
C TYR A 16 6.35 8.09 -8.28
N LEU A 17 5.05 7.95 -8.05
CA LEU A 17 4.19 9.08 -7.72
C LEU A 17 4.56 9.64 -6.34
N HIS A 18 4.42 10.96 -6.16
CA HIS A 18 4.50 11.54 -4.83
C HIS A 18 3.36 11.00 -3.95
N PRO A 19 3.54 10.76 -2.64
CA PRO A 19 2.51 10.16 -1.78
C PRO A 19 1.12 10.84 -1.89
N GLY A 20 1.08 12.16 -1.92
CA GLY A 20 -0.17 12.93 -2.10
C GLY A 20 -0.82 12.85 -3.48
N GLN A 21 -0.20 12.17 -4.45
CA GLN A 21 -0.76 11.88 -5.77
C GLN A 21 -1.28 10.45 -5.89
N ILE A 22 -1.01 9.60 -4.90
CA ILE A 22 -1.50 8.22 -4.87
C ILE A 22 -2.96 8.28 -4.41
N PRO A 23 -3.93 7.87 -5.24
CA PRO A 23 -5.32 7.82 -4.80
C PRO A 23 -5.48 6.77 -3.70
N GLN A 24 -6.39 7.01 -2.77
CA GLN A 24 -6.62 6.13 -1.61
C GLN A 24 -6.93 4.68 -2.04
N TYR A 25 -7.70 4.50 -3.12
CA TYR A 25 -8.06 3.20 -3.70
C TYR A 25 -6.97 2.57 -4.59
N ALA A 26 -5.76 3.16 -4.67
CA ALA A 26 -4.70 2.72 -5.58
C ALA A 26 -4.29 1.26 -5.35
N LEU A 27 -4.18 0.83 -4.10
CA LEU A 27 -3.80 -0.54 -3.78
C LEU A 27 -4.85 -1.53 -4.27
N GLY A 28 -6.13 -1.25 -3.99
CA GLY A 28 -7.24 -2.11 -4.42
C GLY A 28 -7.32 -2.27 -5.94
N GLU A 29 -7.23 -1.18 -6.69
CA GLU A 29 -7.22 -1.23 -8.15
C GLU A 29 -5.98 -1.95 -8.71
N SER A 30 -4.82 -1.73 -8.08
CA SER A 30 -3.58 -2.42 -8.45
C SER A 30 -3.67 -3.92 -8.22
N LEU A 31 -4.23 -4.36 -7.09
CA LEU A 31 -4.45 -5.77 -6.78
C LEU A 31 -5.43 -6.41 -7.76
N LYS A 32 -6.55 -5.76 -8.08
CA LYS A 32 -7.53 -6.26 -9.09
C LYS A 32 -6.90 -6.47 -10.48
N SER A 33 -5.85 -5.72 -10.82
CA SER A 33 -5.14 -5.89 -12.09
C SER A 33 -4.37 -7.22 -12.19
N LEU A 34 -4.09 -7.87 -11.06
CA LEU A 34 -3.39 -9.15 -11.01
C LEU A 34 -4.35 -10.31 -11.30
N LYS A 35 -3.92 -11.23 -12.18
CA LYS A 35 -4.77 -12.30 -12.74
C LYS A 35 -5.61 -13.07 -11.72
N LEU A 36 -5.03 -13.45 -10.59
CA LEU A 36 -5.71 -14.29 -9.59
C LEU A 36 -6.67 -13.49 -8.69
N PHE A 37 -6.40 -12.20 -8.49
CA PHE A 37 -7.14 -11.31 -7.60
C PHE A 37 -8.50 -10.88 -8.15
N ASN A 38 -8.89 -11.38 -9.33
CA ASN A 38 -10.23 -11.21 -9.90
C ASN A 38 -10.96 -12.55 -10.13
N THR A 39 -10.30 -13.68 -9.87
CA THR A 39 -10.84 -15.02 -10.21
C THR A 39 -10.87 -15.97 -9.02
N ASP A 40 -9.89 -15.91 -8.14
CA ASP A 40 -9.82 -16.76 -6.95
C ASP A 40 -10.56 -16.08 -5.80
N MET A 41 -11.61 -16.73 -5.30
CA MET A 41 -12.50 -16.14 -4.30
C MET A 41 -11.82 -15.89 -2.95
N ASN A 42 -10.83 -16.71 -2.58
CA ASN A 42 -10.07 -16.50 -1.35
C ASN A 42 -9.16 -15.28 -1.49
N LEU A 43 -8.44 -15.18 -2.61
CA LEU A 43 -7.58 -14.03 -2.91
C LEU A 43 -8.38 -12.73 -3.06
N VAL A 44 -9.56 -12.77 -3.68
CA VAL A 44 -10.48 -11.62 -3.77
C VAL A 44 -10.93 -11.19 -2.37
N SER A 45 -11.30 -12.12 -1.50
CA SER A 45 -11.72 -11.80 -0.14
C SER A 45 -10.58 -11.21 0.69
N GLN A 46 -9.39 -11.81 0.62
CA GLN A 46 -8.24 -11.33 1.39
C GLN A 46 -7.72 -9.98 0.89
N SER A 47 -7.75 -9.75 -0.43
CA SER A 47 -7.39 -8.45 -1.00
C SER A 47 -8.39 -7.35 -0.65
N MET A 48 -9.67 -7.69 -0.53
CA MET A 48 -10.70 -6.76 -0.06
C MET A 48 -10.43 -6.35 1.39
N ASN A 49 -10.10 -7.30 2.27
CA ASN A 49 -9.73 -7.00 3.67
C ASN A 49 -8.53 -6.05 3.73
N LEU A 50 -7.47 -6.35 2.96
CA LEU A 50 -6.29 -5.49 2.88
C LEU A 50 -6.63 -4.09 2.36
N THR A 51 -7.43 -3.99 1.29
CA THR A 51 -7.81 -2.71 0.68
C THR A 51 -8.60 -1.83 1.65
N ILE A 52 -9.56 -2.40 2.38
CA ILE A 52 -10.34 -1.64 3.37
C ILE A 52 -9.44 -1.06 4.45
N VAL A 53 -8.48 -1.85 4.95
CA VAL A 53 -7.57 -1.38 6.00
C VAL A 53 -6.55 -0.38 5.44
N ASP A 54 -6.08 -0.55 4.21
CA ASP A 54 -5.18 0.39 3.52
C ASP A 54 -5.78 1.78 3.39
N GLU A 55 -7.00 1.84 2.84
CA GLU A 55 -7.73 3.10 2.69
C GLU A 55 -7.93 3.78 4.05
N PHE A 56 -8.32 3.00 5.08
CA PHE A 56 -8.56 3.52 6.42
C PHE A 56 -7.31 4.03 7.12
N VAL A 57 -6.20 3.29 7.06
CA VAL A 57 -4.93 3.68 7.69
C VAL A 57 -4.37 4.94 7.04
N MET A 58 -4.48 5.08 5.72
CA MET A 58 -3.97 6.24 5.00
C MET A 58 -4.59 7.56 5.50
N ASP A 59 -5.90 7.60 5.71
CA ASP A 59 -6.58 8.79 6.26
C ASP A 59 -6.10 9.10 7.69
N LEU A 60 -5.98 8.06 8.53
CA LEU A 60 -5.48 8.21 9.90
C LEU A 60 -4.04 8.72 9.95
N GLU A 61 -3.18 8.27 9.03
CA GLU A 61 -1.79 8.74 8.93
C GLU A 61 -1.73 10.22 8.58
N TYR A 62 -2.53 10.68 7.61
CA TYR A 62 -2.58 12.09 7.23
C TYR A 62 -3.14 12.97 8.35
N ASP A 63 -4.20 12.54 9.02
CA ASP A 63 -4.78 13.25 10.16
C ASP A 63 -3.81 13.32 11.34
N TYR A 64 -3.14 12.21 11.65
CA TYR A 64 -2.11 12.16 12.69
C TYR A 64 -0.92 13.06 12.36
N LEU A 65 -0.42 13.03 11.11
CA LEU A 65 0.67 13.90 10.67
C LEU A 65 0.29 15.38 10.78
N ARG A 66 -0.92 15.75 10.35
CA ARG A 66 -1.44 17.11 10.49
C ARG A 66 -1.57 17.51 11.96
N ALA A 67 -2.12 16.66 12.81
CA ALA A 67 -2.28 16.92 14.24
C ALA A 67 -0.93 17.06 14.94
N LYS A 68 0.05 16.23 14.57
CA LYS A 68 1.42 16.30 15.10
C LYS A 68 2.12 17.58 14.68
N PHE A 69 1.97 18.00 13.42
CA PHE A 69 2.51 19.26 12.91
C PHE A 69 1.92 20.48 13.62
N ASN A 70 0.61 20.44 13.90
CA ASN A 70 -0.10 21.52 14.60
C ASN A 70 0.05 21.46 16.13
N GLU A 71 0.82 20.50 16.68
CA GLU A 71 0.95 20.26 18.12
C GLU A 71 -0.38 19.97 18.84
N THR A 72 -1.38 19.48 18.11
CA THR A 72 -2.72 19.12 18.63
C THR A 72 -2.93 17.62 18.80
N SER A 73 -1.93 16.79 18.47
CA SER A 73 -2.05 15.33 18.57
C SER A 73 -2.14 14.85 20.01
N ASN A 74 -3.02 13.88 20.24
CA ASN A 74 -3.17 13.16 21.50
C ASN A 74 -2.32 11.86 21.48
N PRO A 75 -1.68 11.47 22.58
CA PRO A 75 -1.05 10.15 22.72
C PRO A 75 -1.89 8.98 22.18
N TYR A 76 -3.21 9.01 22.37
CA TYR A 76 -4.11 7.97 21.87
C TYR A 76 -4.17 7.86 20.34
N ASP A 77 -3.94 8.95 19.60
CA ASP A 77 -3.94 8.95 18.13
C ASP A 77 -2.84 8.01 17.61
N SER A 78 -1.65 8.09 18.19
CA SER A 78 -0.50 7.25 17.82
C SER A 78 -0.72 5.78 18.17
N VAL A 79 -1.39 5.49 19.29
CA VAL A 79 -1.72 4.12 19.71
C VAL A 79 -2.77 3.51 18.78
N PHE A 80 -3.80 4.28 18.44
CA PHE A 80 -4.84 3.85 17.51
C PHE A 80 -4.26 3.62 16.12
N LEU A 81 -3.48 4.57 15.60
CA LEU A 81 -2.78 4.42 14.32
C LEU A 81 -1.92 3.15 14.31
N ALA A 82 -1.12 2.92 15.36
CA ALA A 82 -0.30 1.73 15.47
C ALA A 82 -1.12 0.43 15.46
N ALA A 83 -2.29 0.41 16.11
CA ALA A 83 -3.20 -0.74 16.07
C ALA A 83 -3.74 -0.99 14.66
N GLN A 84 -4.07 0.06 13.90
CA GLN A 84 -4.55 -0.10 12.52
C GLN A 84 -3.42 -0.51 11.56
N SER A 85 -2.20 0.01 11.75
CA SER A 85 -1.02 -0.48 11.02
C SER A 85 -0.77 -1.97 11.29
N GLN A 86 -1.03 -2.47 12.50
CA GLN A 86 -0.96 -3.92 12.78
C GLN A 86 -2.02 -4.71 11.99
N MET A 87 -3.25 -4.19 11.88
CA MET A 87 -4.30 -4.80 11.05
C MET A 87 -3.93 -4.82 9.58
N TRP A 88 -3.23 -3.78 9.09
CA TRP A 88 -2.73 -3.72 7.72
C TRP A 88 -1.69 -4.81 7.48
N ILE A 89 -0.72 -4.93 8.37
CA ILE A 89 0.33 -5.97 8.31
C ILE A 89 -0.30 -7.37 8.34
N PHE A 90 -1.27 -7.60 9.22
CA PHE A 90 -1.98 -8.88 9.28
C PHE A 90 -2.71 -9.19 7.98
N SER A 91 -3.45 -8.22 7.42
CA SER A 91 -4.19 -8.41 6.16
C SER A 91 -3.25 -8.66 4.98
N ALA A 92 -2.13 -7.93 4.90
CA ALA A 92 -1.10 -8.15 3.88
C ALA A 92 -0.45 -9.54 4.02
N TYR A 93 -0.20 -9.96 5.26
CA TYR A 93 0.27 -11.30 5.56
C TYR A 93 -0.71 -12.38 5.08
N GLU A 94 -2.00 -12.24 5.37
CA GLU A 94 -3.04 -13.19 4.93
C GLU A 94 -3.13 -13.28 3.40
N VAL A 95 -2.94 -12.16 2.68
CA VAL A 95 -2.84 -12.15 1.21
C VAL A 95 -1.59 -12.88 0.72
N MET A 96 -0.43 -12.70 1.35
CA MET A 96 0.83 -13.35 0.92
C MET A 96 0.92 -14.82 1.32
N ARG A 97 0.26 -15.20 2.42
CA ARG A 97 0.25 -16.55 2.98
C ARG A 97 -0.65 -17.49 2.18
N THR A 98 -0.89 -17.27 0.89
CA THR A 98 -1.70 -18.18 0.08
C THR A 98 -1.00 -19.52 -0.12
N TRP A 99 -1.25 -20.43 0.84
CA TRP A 99 -1.18 -21.89 0.74
C TRP A 99 -2.59 -22.43 0.93
#